data_AF-A0A2N5M4I9-F1
#
_entry.id   AF-A0A2N5M4I9-F1
#
_cell.length_a   1.000
_cell.length_b   1.000
_cell.length_c   1.000
_cell.angle_alpha   90.00
_cell.angle_beta   90.00
_cell.angle_gamma   90.00
#
_symmetry.space_group_name_H-M   'P 1'
#
loop_
_entity.id
_entity.type
_entity.pdbx_description
1 polymer ?
#
loop_
_entity_poly.entity_id
_entity_poly.type
_entity_poly.pdbx_seq_one_letter_code
_entity_poly.pdbx_strand_id
1 'polypeptide(L)' 'MDKKFGTILCIIIAGLGVLHSIKDSSLLVIAIGSLFGVVLVLALIQAVKEREKWRIFGVIGLTAFHTVLILNYFDVF' A
#
# COMPACT_ATOMS: atom_id res chain seq x y z
N MET A 1 11.99 10.00 -3.98
CA MET A 1 12.22 9.36 -2.67
C MET A 1 13.61 8.75 -2.68
N ASP A 2 14.38 8.84 -1.61
CA ASP A 2 15.61 8.05 -1.52
C ASP A 2 15.22 6.58 -1.63
N LYS A 3 15.81 5.85 -2.60
CA LYS A 3 15.46 4.44 -2.88
C LYS A 3 15.47 3.59 -1.60
N LYS A 4 16.35 3.93 -0.66
CA LYS A 4 16.50 3.30 0.66
C LYS A 4 15.23 3.43 1.53
N PHE A 5 14.58 4.60 1.55
CA PHE A 5 13.40 4.85 2.39
C PHE A 5 12.19 4.02 1.93
N GLY A 6 11.96 3.94 0.61
CA GLY A 6 10.90 3.11 0.04
C GLY A 6 11.07 1.63 0.34
N THR A 7 12.28 1.12 0.18
CA THR A 7 12.60 -0.27 0.51
C THR A 7 12.35 -0.57 1.98
N ILE A 8 12.75 0.32 2.89
CA ILE A 8 12.50 0.17 4.34
C ILE A 8 10.99 0.10 4.63
N LEU A 9 10.19 0.98 4.03
CA LEU A 9 8.73 0.97 4.19
C LEU A 9 8.11 -0.35 3.69
N CYS A 10 8.52 -0.84 2.52
CA CYS A 10 8.04 -2.12 2.01
C CYS A 10 8.42 -3.30 2.92
N ILE A 11 9.63 -3.30 3.50
CA ILE A 11 10.06 -4.32 4.46
C ILE A 11 9.19 -4.28 5.72
N ILE A 12 8.90 -3.08 6.24
CA ILE A 12 8.02 -2.92 7.42
C ILE A 12 6.61 -3.44 7.13
N ILE A 13 6.05 -3.10 5.96
CA ILE A 13 4.72 -3.56 5.53
C ILE A 13 4.70 -5.09 5.43
N ALA A 14 5.71 -5.70 4.81
CA ALA A 14 5.81 -7.16 4.71
C ALA A 14 5.92 -7.82 6.08
N GLY A 15 6.73 -7.26 6.98
CA GLY A 15 6.86 -7.74 8.37
C GLY A 15 5.55 -7.64 9.15
N LEU A 16 4.81 -6.53 9.02
CA LEU A 16 3.49 -6.37 9.61
C LEU A 16 2.48 -7.36 9.03
N GLY A 17 2.55 -7.66 7.73
CA GLY A 17 1.70 -8.67 7.08
C GLY A 17 1.94 -10.08 7.64
N VAL A 18 3.21 -10.47 7.84
CA VAL A 18 3.55 -11.74 8.50
C VAL A 18 3.05 -11.74 9.94
N LEU A 19 3.22 -10.64 10.68
CA LEU A 19 2.74 -10.52 12.05
C LEU A 19 1.21 -10.66 12.13
N HIS A 20 0.48 -10.08 11.17
CA HIS A 20 -0.97 -10.22 11.05
C HIS A 20 -1.39 -11.68 10.83
N SER A 21 -0.67 -12.45 10.01
CA SER A 21 -0.97 -13.87 9.79
C SER A 21 -0.83 -14.73 11.06
N ILE A 22 -0.06 -14.25 12.05
CA ILE A 22 0.13 -14.93 13.34
C ILE A 22 -0.84 -14.40 14.39
N LYS A 23 -1.15 -13.10 14.34
CA LYS A 23 -2.02 -12.40 15.28
C LYS A 23 -3.09 -11.63 14.51
N ASP A 24 -4.25 -12.27 14.39
CA ASP A 24 -5.42 -11.69 13.75
C ASP A 24 -5.87 -10.46 14.55
N SER A 25 -5.58 -9.28 14.00
CA SER A 25 -5.77 -8.02 14.70
C SER A 25 -6.13 -6.93 13.72
N SER A 26 -7.34 -6.38 13.88
CA SER A 26 -7.87 -5.29 13.07
C SER A 26 -6.98 -4.04 13.10
N LEU A 27 -6.26 -3.82 14.21
CA LEU A 27 -5.27 -2.73 14.32
C LEU A 27 -4.10 -2.90 13.35
N LEU A 28 -3.64 -4.14 13.14
CA LEU A 28 -2.56 -4.41 12.18
C LEU A 28 -3.04 -4.21 10.74
N VAL A 29 -4.28 -4.59 10.41
CA VAL A 29 -4.87 -4.34 9.08
C VAL A 29 -4.92 -2.84 8.78
N ILE A 30 -5.39 -2.03 9.74
CA ILE A 30 -5.44 -0.57 9.60
C ILE A 30 -4.03 0.03 9.47
N ALA A 31 -3.07 -0.45 10.27
CA ALA A 31 -1.67 -0.01 10.20
C ALA A 31 -1.01 -0.35 8.86
N ILE A 32 -1.22 -1.57 8.35
CA ILE A 32 -0.72 -2.01 7.04
C ILE A 32 -1.35 -1.19 5.93
N GLY A 33 -2.69 -1.04 5.92
CA GLY A 33 -3.41 -0.30 4.90
C GLY A 33 -3.03 1.18 4.86
N SER A 34 -2.86 1.81 6.02
CA SER A 34 -2.41 3.22 6.10
C SER A 34 -0.98 3.40 5.61
N LEU A 35 -0.03 2.55 6.02
CA LEU A 35 1.34 2.57 5.51
C LEU A 35 1.39 2.32 4.01
N PHE A 36 0.61 1.37 3.51
CA PHE A 36 0.51 1.06 2.08
C PHE A 36 -0.07 2.24 1.29
N GLY A 37 -1.08 2.92 1.83
CA GLY A 37 -1.63 4.15 1.25
C GLY A 37 -0.59 5.26 1.10
N VAL A 38 0.26 5.46 2.11
CA VAL A 38 1.38 6.43 2.03
C VAL A 38 2.35 6.05 0.91
N VAL A 39 2.71 4.77 0.76
CA VAL A 39 3.57 4.30 -0.32
C VAL A 39 2.94 4.57 -1.69
N LEU A 40 1.65 4.30 -1.85
CA LEU A 40 0.91 4.54 -3.10
C LEU A 40 0.91 6.03 -3.49
N VAL A 41 0.63 6.92 -2.54
CA VAL A 41 0.64 8.37 -2.78
C VAL A 41 2.04 8.85 -3.19
N LEU A 42 3.09 8.40 -2.48
CA LEU A 42 4.47 8.76 -2.82
C LEU A 42 4.88 8.21 -4.20
N ALA A 43 4.49 6.97 -4.52
CA ALA A 43 4.74 6.36 -5.83
C ALA A 43 4.03 7.13 -6.94
N LEU A 44 2.79 7.59 -6.71
CA LEU A 44 2.03 8.41 -7.65
C LEU A 44 2.70 9.77 -7.88
N ILE A 45 3.08 10.48 -6.82
CA ILE A 45 3.78 11.78 -6.92
C ILE A 45 5.07 11.62 -7.74
N GLN A 46 5.84 10.57 -7.49
CA GLN A 46 7.06 10.33 -8.23
C GLN A 46 6.77 9.95 -9.69
N ALA A 47 5.75 9.13 -9.95
CA ALA A 47 5.33 8.75 -11.31
C ALA A 47 4.88 9.96 -12.14
N VAL A 48 4.12 10.87 -11.53
CA VAL A 48 3.72 12.14 -12.15
C VAL A 48 4.94 13.01 -12.44
N LYS A 49 5.87 13.14 -11.48
CA LYS A 49 7.10 13.93 -11.66
C LYS A 49 7.96 13.43 -12.82
N GLU A 50 8.08 12.11 -12.98
CA GLU A 50 8.86 11.47 -14.04
C GLU A 50 8.07 11.32 -15.36
N ARG A 51 6.80 11.77 -15.41
CA ARG A 51 5.87 11.65 -16.56
C ARG A 51 5.73 10.21 -17.09
N GLU A 52 5.95 9.22 -16.24
CA GLU A 52 5.96 7.82 -16.62
C GLU A 52 4.52 7.25 -16.59
N LYS A 53 3.82 7.33 -17.72
CA LYS A 53 2.39 6.98 -17.84
C LYS A 53 2.08 5.56 -17.34
N TRP A 54 2.92 4.59 -17.66
CA TRP A 54 2.75 3.19 -17.24
C TRP A 54 2.73 3.03 -15.72
N ARG A 55 3.60 3.77 -15.01
CA ARG A 55 3.68 3.71 -13.55
C ARG A 55 2.47 4.38 -12.89
N ILE A 56 1.95 5.46 -13.48
CA ILE A 56 0.71 6.11 -13.02
C ILE A 56 -0.48 5.14 -13.13
N PHE A 57 -0.67 4.51 -14.29
CA PHE A 57 -1.74 3.52 -14.48
C PHE A 57 -1.59 2.34 -13.51
N GLY A 58 -0.37 1.84 -13.31
CA GLY A 58 -0.09 0.77 -12.35
C GLY A 58 -0.47 1.15 -10.91
N VAL A 59 -0.10 2.35 -10.45
CA VAL A 59 -0.45 2.83 -9.10
C VAL A 59 -1.96 3.03 -8.94
N ILE A 60 -2.64 3.60 -9.94
CA ILE A 60 -4.10 3.77 -9.89
C ILE A 60 -4.81 2.41 -9.83
N GLY A 61 -4.42 1.45 -10.68
CA GLY A 61 -5.00 0.12 -10.68
C GLY A 61 -4.77 -0.62 -9.37
N LEU A 62 -3.54 -0.55 -8.83
CA LEU A 62 -3.20 -1.15 -7.54
C LEU A 62 -4.00 -0.53 -6.38
N THR A 63 -4.20 0.79 -6.43
CA THR A 63 -5.01 1.51 -5.43
C THR A 63 -6.46 1.05 -5.47
N ALA A 64 -7.08 1.00 -6.67
CA ALA A 64 -8.46 0.56 -6.82
C ALA A 64 -8.65 -0.89 -6.33
N PHE A 65 -7.75 -1.79 -6.71
CA PHE A 65 -7.77 -3.18 -6.25
C PHE A 65 -7.64 -3.29 -4.73
N HIS A 66 -6.70 -2.53 -4.14
CA HIS A 66 -6.50 -2.51 -2.69
C HIS A 66 -7.73 -1.98 -1.95
N THR A 67 -8.38 -0.93 -2.46
CA THR A 67 -9.64 -0.41 -1.90
C THR A 67 -10.75 -1.46 -1.94
N VAL A 68 -10.90 -2.19 -3.04
CA VAL A 68 -11.91 -3.27 -3.14
C VAL A 68 -11.63 -4.38 -2.12
N LEU A 69 -10.38 -4.81 -1.96
CA LEU A 69 -9.99 -5.80 -0.96
C LEU A 69 -10.34 -5.35 0.47
N ILE A 70 -10.05 -4.09 0.81
CA ILE A 70 -10.38 -3.54 2.12
C ILE A 70 -11.89 -3.49 2.32
N LEU A 71 -12.66 -3.01 1.33
CA LEU A 71 -14.12 -2.92 1.44
C LEU A 71 -14.78 -4.30 1.60
N ASN A 72 -14.28 -5.31 0.89
CA ASN A 72 -14.73 -6.69 1.04
C ASN A 72 -14.36 -7.26 2.43
N TYR A 73 -13.17 -6.96 2.94
CA TYR A 73 -12.75 -7.39 4.27
C TYR A 73 -13.66 -6.86 5.40
N PHE A 74 -14.24 -5.68 5.22
CA PHE A 74 -15.17 -5.09 6.19
C PHE A 74 -16.65 -5.45 5.95
N ASP A 75 -16.96 -6.38 5.05
CA ASP A 75 -18.33 -6.75 4.64
C ASP A 75 -19.18 -5.51 4.25
N VAL A 76 -18.53 -4.48 3.67
CA VAL A 76 -19.24 -3.28 3.19
C VAL A 76 -19.96 -3.55 1.85
N PHE A 77 -19.68 -4.70 1.22
CA PHE A 77 -20.23 -5.16 -0.07
C PHE A 77 -20.54 -6.65 -0.06
#